data_AF-Q6H8T2-F1
#
_entry.id   AF-Q6H8T2-F1
#
_cell.length_a   1.000
_cell.length_b   1.000
_cell.length_c   1.000
_cell.angle_alpha   90.00
_cell.angle_beta   90.00
_cell.angle_gamma   90.00
#
_symmetry.space_group_name_H-M   'P 1'
#
loop_
_entity.id
_entity.type
_entity.pdbx_description
1 polymer ?
#
loop_
_entity_poly.entity_id
_entity_poly.type
_entity_poly.pdbx_seq_one_letter_code
_entity_poly.pdbx_strand_id
1 'polypeptide(L)'
;MGVPDCLALPLLVTFLLLSLGLPVLGAPPRLICDSRVLERYILEAKEAENITMGCAEGPRFNENFTVPDTKVNFYAWKTMGVEEQAVEVWQGLSLLFEAILQAQAVLANSSQPSEMLQLHVDKAISGLRSLTSLLRALGAQKEAISPPDTTQVIPLRRFTVDTFCKLFRIYSNFLRGKLKLYTGEACRRGDR
;
A
#
# COMPACT_ATOMS: atom_id res chain seq x y z
N MET A 1 -32.56 8.61 -52.76
CA MET A 1 -32.41 9.79 -51.87
C MET A 1 -31.77 9.28 -50.59
N GLY A 2 -30.51 9.67 -50.36
CA GLY A 2 -29.77 9.26 -49.16
C GLY A 2 -30.29 9.99 -47.94
N VAL A 3 -30.60 9.24 -46.89
CA VAL A 3 -30.68 9.76 -45.54
C VAL A 3 -29.87 8.78 -44.69
N PRO A 4 -28.54 8.95 -44.60
CA PRO A 4 -27.71 8.07 -43.79
C PRO A 4 -27.88 8.43 -42.31
N ASP A 5 -28.38 7.47 -41.55
CA ASP A 5 -28.06 7.17 -40.15
C ASP A 5 -27.80 8.35 -39.21
N CYS A 6 -28.87 9.05 -38.87
CA CYS A 6 -28.90 10.08 -37.81
C CYS A 6 -28.68 9.50 -36.39
N LEU A 7 -28.68 8.16 -36.23
CA LEU A 7 -28.51 7.48 -34.94
C LEU A 7 -27.04 7.29 -34.52
N ALA A 8 -26.08 7.46 -35.43
CA ALA A 8 -24.67 7.30 -35.09
C ALA A 8 -24.13 8.48 -34.26
N LEU A 9 -24.61 9.70 -34.52
CA LEU A 9 -24.17 10.91 -33.82
C LEU A 9 -24.42 10.89 -32.31
N PRO A 10 -25.64 10.57 -31.80
CA PRO A 10 -25.86 10.53 -30.35
C PRO A 10 -25.03 9.44 -29.67
N LEU A 11 -24.82 8.28 -30.33
CA LEU A 11 -24.03 7.18 -29.77
C LEU A 11 -22.55 7.55 -29.63
N LEU A 12 -22.00 8.23 -30.63
CA LEU A 12 -20.61 8.69 -30.64
C LEU A 12 -20.37 9.83 -29.62
N VAL A 13 -21.33 10.74 -29.45
CA VAL A 13 -21.29 11.77 -28.38
C VAL A 13 -21.38 11.15 -27.01
N THR A 14 -22.23 10.13 -26.81
CA THR A 14 -22.33 9.42 -25.52
C THR A 14 -21.03 8.70 -25.18
N PHE A 15 -20.40 8.04 -26.17
CA PHE A 15 -19.10 7.40 -26.00
C PHE A 15 -17.99 8.42 -25.73
N LEU A 16 -17.99 9.56 -26.43
CA LEU A 16 -17.06 10.67 -26.16
C LEU A 16 -17.23 11.20 -24.74
N LEU A 17 -18.46 11.44 -24.27
CA LEU A 17 -18.74 11.89 -22.90
C LEU A 17 -18.32 10.86 -21.84
N LEU A 18 -18.50 9.57 -22.10
CA LEU A 18 -17.99 8.48 -21.25
C LEU A 18 -16.45 8.42 -21.26
N SER A 19 -15.82 8.66 -22.41
CA SER A 19 -14.36 8.66 -22.56
C SER A 19 -13.69 9.93 -22.05
N LEU A 20 -14.43 11.06 -21.99
CA LEU A 20 -13.99 12.32 -21.39
C LEU A 20 -13.88 12.24 -19.87
N GLY A 21 -14.02 11.05 -19.30
CA GLY A 21 -13.50 10.74 -17.98
C GLY A 21 -14.09 11.67 -16.95
N LEU A 22 -15.42 11.59 -16.74
CA LEU A 22 -15.94 11.97 -15.44
C LEU A 22 -15.10 11.18 -14.42
N PRO A 23 -14.29 11.84 -13.57
CA PRO A 23 -13.55 11.14 -12.55
C PRO A 23 -14.61 10.42 -11.75
N VAL A 24 -14.61 9.08 -11.84
CA VAL A 24 -15.52 8.22 -11.10
C VAL A 24 -15.52 8.76 -9.69
N LEU A 25 -16.67 9.32 -9.32
CA LEU A 25 -16.92 9.98 -8.05
C LEU A 25 -16.24 9.13 -6.99
N GLY A 26 -15.22 9.70 -6.36
CA GLY A 26 -14.39 9.00 -5.37
C GLY A 26 -15.30 8.23 -4.43
N ALA A 27 -14.89 7.01 -4.07
CA ALA A 27 -15.64 6.19 -3.12
C ALA A 27 -16.12 7.08 -1.96
N PRO A 28 -17.37 6.92 -1.48
CA PRO A 28 -17.92 7.79 -0.44
C PRO A 28 -16.86 8.00 0.64
N PRO A 29 -16.47 9.25 0.96
CA PRO A 29 -15.32 9.51 1.84
C PRO A 29 -15.43 8.75 3.18
N ARG A 30 -16.66 8.49 3.62
CA ARG A 30 -16.98 7.68 4.80
C ARG A 30 -16.51 6.23 4.74
N LEU A 31 -16.48 5.59 3.58
CA LEU A 31 -16.04 4.19 3.45
C LEU A 31 -14.51 4.08 3.46
N ILE A 32 -13.82 5.04 2.84
CA ILE A 32 -12.35 5.12 2.84
C ILE A 32 -11.83 5.29 4.28
N CYS A 33 -12.55 6.08 5.08
CA CYS A 33 -12.18 6.42 6.45
C CYS A 33 -12.82 5.53 7.52
N ASP A 34 -13.41 4.39 7.16
CA ASP A 34 -13.81 3.40 8.16
C ASP A 34 -12.57 2.65 8.67
N SER A 35 -12.16 2.96 9.91
CA SER A 35 -11.01 2.33 10.58
C SER A 35 -11.04 0.80 10.57
N ARG A 36 -12.22 0.17 10.52
CA ARG A 36 -12.37 -1.29 10.51
C ARG A 36 -11.76 -1.93 9.26
N VAL A 37 -11.72 -1.20 8.14
CA VAL A 37 -11.09 -1.66 6.91
C VAL A 37 -9.60 -1.86 7.12
N LEU A 38 -8.92 -0.86 7.71
CA LEU A 38 -7.49 -0.96 7.98
C LEU A 38 -7.17 -1.98 9.08
N GLU A 39 -7.97 -2.03 10.15
CA GLU A 39 -7.78 -2.99 11.24
C GLU A 39 -7.79 -4.44 10.73
N ARG A 40 -8.64 -4.77 9.76
CA ARG A 40 -8.63 -6.10 9.15
C ARG A 40 -7.27 -6.45 8.55
N TYR A 41 -6.67 -5.55 7.77
CA TYR A 41 -5.35 -5.79 7.17
C TYR A 41 -4.24 -5.86 8.23
N ILE A 42 -4.35 -5.09 9.32
CA ILE A 42 -3.42 -5.16 10.45
C ILE A 42 -3.49 -6.55 11.11
N LEU A 43 -4.68 -7.09 11.31
CA LEU A 43 -4.88 -8.43 11.88
C LEU A 43 -4.36 -9.52 10.95
N GLU A 44 -4.62 -9.44 9.65
CA GLU A 44 -4.09 -10.37 8.65
C GLU A 44 -2.54 -10.34 8.60
N ALA A 45 -1.94 -9.14 8.69
CA ALA A 45 -0.49 -8.99 8.77
C ALA A 45 0.08 -9.58 10.07
N LYS A 46 -0.63 -9.42 11.19
CA LYS A 46 -0.22 -9.99 12.49
C LYS A 46 -0.34 -11.51 12.50
N GLU A 47 -1.35 -12.07 11.84
CA GLU A 47 -1.50 -13.52 11.64
C GLU A 47 -0.27 -14.08 10.89
N ALA A 48 0.12 -13.47 9.78
CA ALA A 48 1.32 -13.87 9.02
C ALA A 48 2.62 -13.80 9.85
N GLU A 49 2.77 -12.76 10.69
CA GLU A 49 3.89 -12.66 11.63
C GLU A 49 3.88 -13.82 12.65
N ASN A 50 2.71 -14.17 13.18
CA ASN A 50 2.60 -15.23 14.18
C ASN A 50 2.95 -16.61 13.62
N ILE A 51 2.51 -16.92 12.40
CA ILE A 51 2.86 -18.17 11.73
C ILE A 51 4.37 -18.30 11.53
N THR A 52 5.04 -17.19 11.23
CA THR A 52 6.48 -17.19 10.98
C THR A 52 7.33 -16.92 12.22
N MET A 53 6.74 -16.82 13.42
CA MET A 53 7.38 -16.34 14.65
C MET A 53 8.64 -17.14 15.05
N GLY A 54 8.67 -18.45 14.80
CA GLY A 54 9.82 -19.30 15.08
C GLY A 54 11.01 -19.06 14.15
N CYS A 55 10.85 -18.24 13.10
CA CYS A 55 11.81 -18.04 12.01
C CYS A 55 12.34 -19.33 11.35
N ALA A 56 11.66 -20.45 11.56
CA ALA A 56 11.93 -21.75 10.92
C ALA A 56 11.07 -21.97 9.67
N GLU A 57 10.00 -21.18 9.51
CA GLU A 57 9.09 -21.29 8.37
C GLU A 57 9.67 -20.64 7.11
N GLY A 58 9.84 -21.47 6.08
CA GLY A 58 10.27 -21.07 4.76
C GLY A 58 11.78 -21.01 4.54
N PRO A 59 12.21 -20.97 3.28
CA PRO A 59 13.63 -20.81 2.92
C PRO A 59 14.16 -19.44 3.36
N ARG A 60 15.47 -19.36 3.61
CA ARG A 60 16.15 -18.07 3.75
C ARG A 60 16.25 -17.39 2.38
N PHE A 61 16.30 -16.07 2.38
CA PHE A 61 16.54 -15.31 1.16
C PHE A 61 18.02 -15.41 0.79
N ASN A 62 18.32 -15.71 -0.47
CA ASN A 62 19.70 -15.73 -0.98
C ASN A 62 20.32 -14.33 -1.02
N GLU A 63 19.47 -13.32 -1.24
CA GLU A 63 19.80 -11.90 -1.19
C GLU A 63 18.91 -11.23 -0.16
N ASN A 64 19.45 -10.26 0.60
CA ASN A 64 18.64 -9.57 1.60
C ASN A 64 17.70 -8.57 0.93
N PHE A 65 16.41 -8.61 1.28
CA PHE A 65 15.42 -7.70 0.72
C PHE A 65 15.41 -6.37 1.45
N THR A 66 15.27 -5.29 0.69
CA THR A 66 15.19 -3.94 1.25
C THR A 66 13.78 -3.68 1.78
N VAL A 67 13.68 -3.17 3.00
CA VAL A 67 12.41 -2.88 3.68
C VAL A 67 12.46 -1.49 4.34
N PRO A 68 11.31 -0.83 4.59
CA PRO A 68 11.30 0.48 5.21
C PRO A 68 11.60 0.44 6.71
N ASP A 69 12.07 1.55 7.27
CA ASP A 69 11.98 1.79 8.70
C ASP A 69 10.51 1.88 9.12
N THR A 70 10.14 1.08 10.11
CA THR A 70 8.78 1.03 10.65
C THR A 70 8.66 1.72 12.00
N LYS A 71 9.78 2.18 12.57
CA LYS A 71 9.77 2.92 13.82
C LYS A 71 9.05 4.26 13.63
N VAL A 72 8.22 4.60 14.60
CA VAL A 72 7.54 5.89 14.67
C VAL A 72 8.14 6.66 15.84
N ASN A 73 8.72 7.83 15.56
CA ASN A 73 8.95 8.83 16.59
C ASN A 73 7.72 9.73 16.66
N PHE A 74 6.89 9.55 17.70
CA PHE A 74 5.61 10.28 17.83
C PHE A 74 5.76 11.80 17.90
N TYR A 75 6.86 12.29 18.48
CA TYR A 75 7.12 13.73 18.51
C TYR A 75 7.38 14.25 17.09
N ALA A 76 8.33 13.63 16.38
CA ALA A 76 8.65 14.00 15.00
C ALA A 76 7.46 13.83 14.06
N TRP A 77 6.68 12.75 14.23
CA TRP A 77 5.49 12.48 13.44
C TRP A 77 4.42 13.56 13.61
N LYS A 78 4.19 14.02 14.84
CA LYS A 78 3.19 15.07 15.13
C LYS A 78 3.60 16.43 14.56
N THR A 79 4.89 16.71 14.43
CA THR A 79 5.41 17.96 13.85
C THR A 79 5.53 17.92 12.33
N MET A 80 5.53 16.72 11.74
CA MET A 80 5.64 16.48 10.30
C MET A 80 4.35 16.90 9.58
N GLY A 81 4.49 17.53 8.40
CA GLY A 81 3.35 17.87 7.57
C GLY A 81 2.62 16.63 7.05
N VAL A 82 1.30 16.72 6.81
CA VAL A 82 0.52 15.58 6.27
C VAL A 82 1.09 15.12 4.93
N GLU A 83 1.58 16.04 4.10
CA GLU A 83 2.16 15.69 2.80
C GLU A 83 3.50 14.94 2.98
N GLU A 84 4.30 15.30 3.98
CA GLU A 84 5.53 14.56 4.32
C GLU A 84 5.20 13.15 4.86
N GLN A 85 4.18 13.03 5.72
CA GLN A 85 3.69 11.73 6.19
C GLN A 85 3.18 10.87 5.02
N ALA A 86 2.51 11.49 4.05
CA ALA A 86 2.01 10.84 2.86
C ALA A 86 3.16 10.26 2.02
N VAL A 87 4.21 11.04 1.78
CA VAL A 87 5.43 10.59 1.08
C VAL A 87 6.07 9.41 1.82
N GLU A 88 6.26 9.54 3.13
CA GLU A 88 6.88 8.50 3.96
C GLU A 88 6.11 7.17 3.93
N VAL A 89 4.78 7.23 4.01
CA VAL A 89 3.93 6.04 3.96
C VAL A 89 3.83 5.46 2.56
N TRP A 90 3.74 6.29 1.52
CA TRP A 90 3.68 5.83 0.14
C TRP A 90 4.94 5.06 -0.27
N GLN A 91 6.10 5.66 -0.03
CA GLN A 91 7.38 5.02 -0.34
C GLN A 91 7.62 3.79 0.55
N GLY A 92 7.23 3.84 1.84
CA GLY A 92 7.32 2.69 2.74
C GLY A 92 6.46 1.50 2.29
N LEU A 93 5.21 1.75 1.87
CA LEU A 93 4.33 0.70 1.34
C LEU A 93 4.90 0.11 0.04
N SER A 94 5.47 0.94 -0.82
CA SER A 94 6.06 0.52 -2.09
C SER A 94 7.23 -0.44 -1.87
N LEU A 95 8.16 -0.11 -0.96
CA LEU A 95 9.27 -1.00 -0.58
C LEU A 95 8.79 -2.34 0.01
N LEU A 96 7.75 -2.31 0.85
CA LEU A 96 7.16 -3.54 1.39
C LEU A 96 6.53 -4.40 0.31
N PHE A 97 5.88 -3.78 -0.67
CA PHE A 97 5.26 -4.51 -1.77
C PHE A 97 6.31 -5.19 -2.64
N GLU A 98 7.38 -4.49 -3.00
CA GLU A 98 8.52 -5.09 -3.69
C GLU A 98 9.13 -6.26 -2.90
N ALA A 99 9.40 -6.08 -1.62
CA ALA A 99 9.99 -7.13 -0.77
C ALA A 99 9.09 -8.37 -0.66
N ILE A 100 7.77 -8.21 -0.58
CA ILE A 100 6.81 -9.33 -0.54
C ILE A 100 6.74 -10.05 -1.90
N LEU A 101 6.82 -9.33 -3.01
CA LEU A 101 6.89 -9.95 -4.35
C LEU A 101 8.18 -10.75 -4.54
N GLN A 102 9.31 -10.22 -4.07
CA GLN A 102 10.58 -10.97 -4.05
C GLN A 102 10.49 -12.22 -3.18
N ALA A 103 9.84 -12.12 -2.02
CA ALA A 103 9.61 -13.27 -1.15
C ALA A 103 8.71 -14.34 -1.80
N GLN A 104 7.69 -13.93 -2.56
CA GLN A 104 6.87 -14.84 -3.35
C GLN A 104 7.72 -15.61 -4.38
N ALA A 105 8.62 -14.92 -5.09
CA ALA A 105 9.51 -15.56 -6.05
C ALA A 105 10.45 -16.57 -5.39
N VAL A 106 10.94 -16.29 -4.18
CA VAL A 106 11.75 -17.25 -3.41
C VAL A 106 10.93 -18.49 -3.01
N LEU A 107 9.67 -18.33 -2.59
CA LEU A 107 8.80 -19.47 -2.28
C LEU A 107 8.52 -20.33 -3.51
N ALA A 108 8.21 -19.70 -4.65
CA ALA A 108 7.92 -20.39 -5.89
C ALA A 108 9.10 -21.25 -6.38
N ASN A 109 10.33 -20.86 -6.05
CA ASN A 109 11.55 -21.58 -6.41
C ASN A 109 12.03 -22.56 -5.31
N SER A 110 11.30 -22.69 -4.19
CA SER A 110 11.66 -23.62 -3.11
C SER A 110 11.39 -25.06 -3.52
N SER A 111 12.30 -25.98 -3.17
CA SER A 111 12.09 -27.43 -3.34
C SER A 111 11.02 -27.99 -2.39
N GLN A 112 10.74 -27.29 -1.29
CA GLN A 112 9.70 -27.62 -0.32
C GLN A 112 8.83 -26.38 -0.10
N PRO A 113 7.82 -26.13 -0.95
CA PRO A 113 6.92 -25.01 -0.77
C PRO A 113 6.02 -25.27 0.45
N SER A 114 5.97 -24.31 1.38
CA SER A 114 5.01 -24.32 2.48
C SER A 114 3.71 -23.67 2.00
N GLU A 115 2.64 -24.46 1.84
CA GLU A 115 1.32 -23.99 1.39
C GLU A 115 0.77 -22.90 2.32
N MET A 116 0.98 -23.06 3.63
CA MET A 116 0.56 -22.09 4.63
C MET A 116 1.29 -20.75 4.46
N LEU A 117 2.61 -20.80 4.23
CA LEU A 117 3.41 -19.60 4.02
C LEU A 117 3.03 -18.92 2.70
N GLN A 118 2.80 -19.69 1.64
CA GLN A 118 2.34 -19.19 0.35
C GLN A 118 0.99 -18.48 0.47
N LEU A 119 0.03 -19.05 1.21
CA LEU A 119 -1.26 -18.41 1.48
C LEU A 119 -1.10 -17.02 2.13
N HIS A 120 -0.21 -16.89 3.12
CA HIS A 120 0.02 -15.59 3.78
C HIS A 120 0.74 -14.59 2.89
N VAL A 121 1.65 -15.03 2.00
CA VAL A 121 2.25 -14.17 0.99
C VAL A 121 1.20 -13.67 -0.01
N ASP A 122 0.32 -14.55 -0.50
CA ASP A 122 -0.73 -14.17 -1.45
C ASP A 122 -1.76 -13.22 -0.83
N LYS A 123 -2.12 -13.44 0.44
CA LYS A 123 -2.91 -12.50 1.24
C LYS A 123 -2.21 -11.15 1.38
N ALA A 124 -0.91 -11.14 1.73
CA ALA A 124 -0.15 -9.90 1.88
C ALA A 124 -0.07 -9.12 0.56
N ILE A 125 0.16 -9.78 -0.58
CA ILE A 125 0.14 -9.17 -1.92
C ILE A 125 -1.22 -8.53 -2.20
N SER A 126 -2.30 -9.27 -1.97
CA SER A 126 -3.67 -8.78 -2.19
C SER A 126 -4.00 -7.59 -1.27
N GLY A 127 -3.62 -7.69 0.01
CA GLY A 127 -3.76 -6.59 0.96
C GLY A 127 -2.95 -5.36 0.59
N LEU A 128 -1.71 -5.51 0.15
CA LEU A 128 -0.85 -4.40 -0.30
C LEU A 128 -1.42 -3.70 -1.54
N ARG A 129 -2.04 -4.42 -2.48
CA ARG A 129 -2.77 -3.80 -3.61
C ARG A 129 -3.96 -2.97 -3.13
N SER A 130 -4.74 -3.51 -2.19
CA SER A 130 -5.88 -2.79 -1.59
C SER A 130 -5.42 -1.54 -0.84
N LEU A 131 -4.36 -1.65 -0.03
CA LEU A 131 -3.79 -0.53 0.72
C LEU A 131 -3.15 0.52 -0.19
N THR A 132 -2.57 0.11 -1.32
CA THR A 132 -2.07 1.05 -2.35
C THR A 132 -3.23 1.86 -2.92
N SER A 133 -4.36 1.21 -3.21
CA SER A 133 -5.57 1.87 -3.70
C SER A 133 -6.15 2.81 -2.65
N LEU A 134 -6.14 2.41 -1.37
CA LEU A 134 -6.53 3.25 -0.24
C LEU A 134 -5.67 4.52 -0.15
N LEU A 135 -4.34 4.37 -0.18
CA LEU A 135 -3.42 5.50 -0.12
C LEU A 135 -3.59 6.45 -1.30
N ARG A 136 -3.84 5.92 -2.51
CA ARG A 136 -4.15 6.74 -3.69
C ARG A 136 -5.43 7.53 -3.50
N ALA A 137 -6.48 6.92 -2.95
CA ALA A 137 -7.74 7.58 -2.66
C ALA A 137 -7.60 8.69 -1.59
N LEU A 138 -6.66 8.52 -0.66
CA LEU A 138 -6.27 9.53 0.33
C LEU A 138 -5.28 10.58 -0.21
N GLY A 139 -4.95 10.55 -1.51
CA GLY A 139 -4.05 11.53 -2.14
C GLY A 139 -2.56 11.28 -1.94
N ALA A 140 -2.15 10.23 -1.22
CA ALA A 140 -0.75 10.06 -0.82
C ALA A 140 0.24 9.90 -1.99
N GLN A 141 -0.21 9.28 -3.08
CA GLN A 141 0.59 9.14 -4.30
C GLN A 141 0.92 10.49 -4.93
N LYS A 142 -0.04 11.42 -4.92
CA LYS A 142 0.11 12.73 -5.53
C LYS A 142 1.22 13.49 -4.82
N GLU A 143 1.21 13.47 -3.50
CA GLU A 143 2.22 14.12 -2.65
C GLU A 143 3.62 13.50 -2.83
N ALA A 144 3.71 12.19 -3.07
CA ALA A 144 4.98 11.52 -3.31
C ALA A 144 5.60 11.81 -4.69
N ILE A 145 4.80 12.23 -5.68
CA ILE A 145 5.25 12.58 -7.04
C ILE A 145 5.52 14.08 -7.17
N SER A 146 4.84 14.92 -6.39
CA SER A 146 5.07 16.36 -6.37
C SER A 146 6.55 16.66 -6.08
N PRO A 147 7.22 17.48 -6.91
CA PRO A 147 8.59 17.87 -6.62
C PRO A 147 8.61 18.62 -5.28
N PRO A 148 9.56 18.31 -4.38
CA PRO A 148 9.63 19.00 -3.10
C PRO A 148 9.95 20.47 -3.36
N ASP A 149 9.08 21.38 -2.90
CA ASP A 149 9.42 22.79 -2.79
C ASP A 149 10.53 22.90 -1.74
N THR A 150 11.78 22.85 -2.20
CA THR A 150 13.03 23.18 -1.48
C THR A 150 13.31 22.47 -0.14
N THR A 151 12.43 21.58 0.33
CA THR A 151 12.61 20.90 1.60
C THR A 151 13.38 19.61 1.35
N GLN A 152 14.57 19.51 1.93
CA GLN A 152 15.41 18.32 1.87
C GLN A 152 14.58 17.11 2.28
N VAL A 153 14.14 16.31 1.30
CA VAL A 153 13.47 15.04 1.58
C VAL A 153 14.50 14.18 2.29
N ILE A 154 14.39 14.07 3.62
CA ILE A 154 15.24 13.18 4.41
C ILE A 154 15.03 11.79 3.81
N PRO A 155 16.07 11.14 3.26
CA PRO A 155 15.90 9.86 2.62
C PRO A 155 15.28 8.88 3.60
N LEU A 156 14.25 8.14 3.17
CA LEU A 156 13.69 7.11 4.00
C LEU A 156 14.77 6.15 4.47
N ARG A 157 14.80 5.93 5.78
CA ARG A 157 15.66 4.91 6.37
C ARG A 157 15.18 3.56 5.87
N ARG A 158 16.13 2.81 5.30
CA ARG A 158 15.94 1.49 4.72
C ARG A 158 16.76 0.49 5.51
N PHE A 159 16.20 -0.70 5.67
CA PHE A 159 16.83 -1.84 6.31
C PHE A 159 16.80 -3.03 5.37
N THR A 160 17.48 -4.10 5.75
CA THR A 160 17.44 -5.35 4.99
C THR A 160 16.97 -6.51 5.87
N VAL A 161 16.29 -7.48 5.26
CA VAL A 161 15.80 -8.70 5.91
C VAL A 161 16.17 -9.92 5.07
N ASP A 162 16.35 -11.06 5.74
CA ASP A 162 16.88 -12.31 5.17
C ASP A 162 15.94 -13.51 5.36
N THR A 163 14.78 -13.29 5.98
CA THR A 163 13.81 -14.34 6.39
C THR A 163 12.37 -13.82 6.32
N PHE A 164 11.42 -14.72 6.07
CA PHE A 164 9.97 -14.42 6.09
C PHE A 164 9.50 -13.88 7.44
N CYS A 165 9.99 -14.45 8.54
CA CYS A 165 9.76 -14.00 9.90
C CYS A 165 10.05 -12.51 10.11
N LYS A 166 11.25 -12.06 9.69
CA LYS A 166 11.61 -10.63 9.79
C LYS A 166 10.78 -9.79 8.82
N LEU A 167 10.53 -10.28 7.61
CA LEU A 167 9.72 -9.58 6.62
C LEU A 167 8.28 -9.32 7.12
N PHE A 168 7.59 -10.36 7.60
CA PHE A 168 6.22 -10.22 8.12
C PHE A 168 6.15 -9.40 9.41
N ARG A 169 7.18 -9.45 10.25
CA ARG A 169 7.31 -8.52 11.39
C ARG A 169 7.36 -7.07 10.92
N ILE A 170 8.19 -6.76 9.91
CA ILE A 170 8.28 -5.41 9.36
C ILE A 170 6.95 -5.00 8.69
N TYR A 171 6.33 -5.89 7.91
CA TYR A 171 5.00 -5.66 7.33
C TYR A 171 3.95 -5.32 8.38
N SER A 172 3.80 -6.14 9.43
CA SER A 172 2.86 -5.90 10.54
C SER A 172 3.17 -4.59 11.28
N ASN A 173 4.45 -4.32 11.58
CA ASN A 173 4.86 -3.09 12.24
C ASN A 173 4.51 -1.84 11.43
N PHE A 174 4.69 -1.89 10.11
CA PHE A 174 4.38 -0.77 9.22
C PHE A 174 2.89 -0.46 9.22
N LEU A 175 2.05 -1.49 9.09
CA LEU A 175 0.60 -1.32 9.00
C LEU A 175 0.04 -0.72 10.30
N ARG A 176 0.42 -1.29 11.45
CA ARG A 176 -0.07 -0.84 12.76
C ARG A 176 0.55 0.48 13.24
N GLY A 177 1.66 0.88 12.64
CA GLY A 177 2.40 2.10 12.95
C GLY A 177 2.07 3.20 11.96
N LYS A 178 3.03 3.50 11.07
CA LYS A 178 3.00 4.65 10.15
C LYS A 178 1.72 4.71 9.31
N LEU A 179 1.29 3.59 8.73
CA LEU A 179 0.09 3.56 7.89
C LEU A 179 -1.18 3.91 8.68
N LYS A 180 -1.37 3.32 9.87
CA LYS A 180 -2.50 3.63 10.76
C LYS A 180 -2.51 5.08 11.22
N LEU A 181 -1.35 5.63 11.54
CA LEU A 181 -1.25 7.03 11.95
C LEU A 181 -1.58 7.99 10.80
N TYR A 182 -1.01 7.76 9.62
CA TYR A 182 -1.27 8.59 8.45
C TYR A 182 -2.74 8.54 8.02
N THR A 183 -3.32 7.35 7.86
CA THR A 183 -4.74 7.20 7.46
C THR A 183 -5.66 7.90 8.46
N GLY A 184 -5.38 7.79 9.77
CA GLY A 184 -6.13 8.49 10.80
C GLY A 184 -5.99 10.02 10.78
N GLU A 185 -4.85 10.56 10.34
CA GLU A 185 -4.66 12.01 10.15
C GLU A 185 -5.32 12.50 8.86
N ALA A 186 -5.10 11.82 7.74
CA ALA A 186 -5.68 12.13 6.44
C ALA A 186 -7.22 12.16 6.50
N CYS A 187 -7.82 11.17 7.17
CA CYS A 187 -9.27 11.13 7.37
C CYS A 187 -9.80 12.25 8.26
N ARG A 188 -9.10 12.59 9.36
CA ARG A 188 -9.50 13.72 10.21
C ARG A 188 -9.44 15.08 9.51
N ARG A 189 -8.55 15.23 8.51
CA ARG A 189 -8.45 16.45 7.70
C ARG A 189 -9.57 16.55 6.66
N GLY A 190 -9.97 15.43 6.06
CA GLY A 190 -11.08 15.40 5.10
C GLY A 190 -12.46 15.72 5.71
N ASP A 191 -12.62 15.55 7.03
CA ASP A 191 -13.82 15.92 7.77
C ASP A 191 -13.89 17.43 8.12
N ARG A 192 -12.83 18.21 7.90
CA ARG A 192 -12.76 19.66 8.17
C ARG A 192 -12.95 20.47 6.90
#